data_AF-A0A956FHL2-F1
#
_entry.id   AF-A0A956FHL2-F1
#
_cell.length_a   1.000
_cell.length_b   1.000
_cell.length_c   1.000
_cell.angle_alpha   90.00
_cell.angle_beta   90.00
_cell.angle_gamma   90.00
#
_symmetry.space_group_name_H-M   'P 1'
#
loop_
_entity.id
_entity.type
_entity.pdbx_description
1 polymer ?
#
loop_
_entity_poly.entity_id
_entity_poly.type
_entity_poly.pdbx_seq_one_letter_code
_entity_poly.pdbx_strand_id
1 'polypeptide(L)'
;PGASRPVTATTPRPEPRASTAPARSASPVAPVSSSRGSAPASQLGPSSPAPPIDPAAGSPAPRAGLPPYSPSSSPVAESVTPSPSGPLTPPPAAASSPGAADGLAELLWIGRRLGASDVHVVAERPVSMRVAGRLTPRGEPLSVSTVAGMLEAVVPPRHAAQLHERGYCDFAIDLEGAGRFRVNVARQRTGLKGCFRAVADTPPSLEQLGLPPELGKVTRYHQGLAIVSGPSGQGKTTTMAALVDLLNAGKPVHIITVEDPVEVVHPIKRAVVSQREVGTHTRSFASALRAALREDPDVIVIGELRDRETVEMALGAAETGHLVIATMSTASGAKTITRLIDMFPPDDQAQVRATLAGALKIVVSQRLVPRADGRALAAAAELITGNVPLWSLIRDDKLFQLPSLLQRGRAFGMIRIEESLAALVRAGVISEEVARQHADDPQGLAAALARPADAPAEPVPSSWRGGLRSFFDKGRS
;
A
#
# COMPACT_ATOMS: atom_id res chain seq x y z
N PRO A 1 20.31 -19.55 -79.27
CA PRO A 1 20.90 -18.99 -78.03
C PRO A 1 20.41 -19.82 -76.82
N GLY A 2 21.21 -20.73 -76.26
CA GLY A 2 22.52 -20.47 -75.64
C GLY A 2 22.26 -20.22 -74.14
N ALA A 3 22.40 -21.21 -73.25
CA ALA A 3 23.67 -21.67 -72.66
C ALA A 3 24.34 -20.57 -71.79
N SER A 4 24.79 -20.82 -70.54
CA SER A 4 25.34 -22.09 -70.03
C SER A 4 25.10 -22.36 -68.52
N ARG A 5 25.18 -23.64 -68.14
CA ARG A 5 25.54 -24.17 -66.80
C ARG A 5 27.11 -24.24 -66.69
N PRO A 6 27.82 -24.88 -65.72
CA PRO A 6 27.49 -25.92 -64.72
C PRO A 6 27.40 -25.29 -63.30
N VAL A 7 27.76 -25.85 -62.12
CA VAL A 7 28.42 -27.10 -61.67
C VAL A 7 27.77 -27.61 -60.37
N THR A 8 28.06 -28.84 -59.95
CA THR A 8 27.66 -29.48 -58.69
C THR A 8 28.82 -30.26 -58.07
N ALA A 9 28.89 -30.36 -56.74
CA ALA A 9 29.78 -31.27 -56.00
C ALA A 9 29.06 -31.87 -54.78
N THR A 10 29.44 -33.09 -54.36
CA THR A 10 28.50 -34.00 -53.66
C THR A 10 29.16 -34.87 -52.58
N THR A 11 28.73 -34.76 -51.31
CA THR A 11 28.82 -35.78 -50.22
C THR A 11 30.24 -36.23 -49.77
N PRO A 12 30.43 -37.04 -48.69
CA PRO A 12 29.46 -37.68 -47.78
C PRO A 12 29.65 -37.46 -46.26
N ARG A 13 28.65 -37.93 -45.48
CA ARG A 13 28.76 -38.30 -44.05
C ARG A 13 29.54 -39.61 -43.86
N PRO A 14 30.16 -39.82 -42.70
CA PRO A 14 30.27 -41.13 -42.05
C PRO A 14 29.30 -41.27 -40.85
N GLU A 15 28.95 -42.51 -40.51
CA GLU A 15 28.07 -42.88 -39.38
C GLU A 15 28.76 -43.94 -38.46
N PRO A 16 28.21 -44.30 -37.28
CA PRO A 16 29.01 -44.75 -36.14
C PRO A 16 29.38 -46.25 -36.14
N ARG A 17 30.23 -46.63 -35.17
CA ARG A 17 30.44 -48.01 -34.72
C ARG A 17 30.18 -48.13 -33.22
N ALA A 18 29.83 -49.35 -32.77
CA ALA A 18 29.33 -49.65 -31.43
C ALA A 18 29.96 -50.94 -30.86
N SER A 19 29.48 -51.37 -29.68
CA SER A 19 29.90 -52.57 -28.92
C SER A 19 31.23 -52.40 -28.16
N THR A 20 31.43 -52.95 -26.95
CA THR A 20 30.70 -54.01 -26.21
C THR A 20 30.47 -53.66 -24.72
N ALA A 21 29.57 -54.41 -24.07
CA ALA A 21 29.47 -54.61 -22.61
C ALA A 21 29.56 -56.15 -22.34
N PRO A 22 29.73 -56.68 -21.10
CA PRO A 22 28.88 -56.45 -19.91
C PRO A 22 29.75 -55.96 -18.71
N ALA A 23 29.47 -56.10 -17.40
CA ALA A 23 28.49 -56.91 -16.65
C ALA A 23 28.06 -56.29 -15.29
N ARG A 24 27.67 -57.14 -14.32
CA ARG A 24 27.12 -56.79 -12.99
C ARG A 24 27.96 -57.44 -11.87
N SER A 25 28.00 -56.85 -10.66
CA SER A 25 27.28 -57.38 -9.47
C SER A 25 27.76 -56.84 -8.11
N ALA A 26 26.85 -56.92 -7.12
CA ALA A 26 27.04 -57.06 -5.67
C ALA A 26 27.92 -56.07 -4.85
N SER A 27 27.26 -55.45 -3.85
CA SER A 27 27.83 -55.13 -2.52
C SER A 27 27.45 -56.26 -1.54
N PRO A 28 27.85 -56.26 -0.23
CA PRO A 28 28.82 -55.42 0.49
C PRO A 28 29.92 -56.27 1.18
N VAL A 29 30.71 -55.69 2.12
CA VAL A 29 31.19 -56.28 3.40
C VAL A 29 32.31 -55.39 4.01
N ALA A 30 32.38 -55.35 5.35
CA ALA A 30 33.44 -54.74 6.19
C ALA A 30 33.82 -55.75 7.30
N PRO A 31 34.70 -55.49 8.30
CA PRO A 31 35.59 -54.35 8.54
C PRO A 31 37.07 -54.77 8.83
N VAL A 32 37.98 -53.81 9.01
CA VAL A 32 39.25 -54.01 9.76
C VAL A 32 39.52 -52.78 10.65
N SER A 33 40.20 -53.00 11.78
CA SER A 33 40.26 -52.09 12.94
C SER A 33 41.63 -51.49 13.25
N SER A 34 41.62 -50.46 14.11
CA SER A 34 42.73 -49.95 14.94
C SER A 34 43.75 -49.01 14.22
N SER A 35 44.46 -48.11 14.93
CA SER A 35 44.56 -47.94 16.39
C SER A 35 44.83 -46.49 16.86
N ARG A 36 44.32 -46.19 18.07
CA ARG A 36 44.87 -45.28 19.12
C ARG A 36 45.38 -43.87 18.73
N GLY A 37 44.61 -42.86 19.13
CA GLY A 37 45.07 -41.51 19.48
C GLY A 37 44.21 -40.96 20.65
N SER A 38 44.81 -40.22 21.60
CA SER A 38 44.18 -39.89 22.90
C SER A 38 43.54 -38.49 22.96
N ALA A 39 42.44 -38.37 23.71
CA ALA A 39 41.83 -37.09 24.12
C ALA A 39 42.64 -36.38 25.25
N PRO A 40 42.32 -35.13 25.65
CA PRO A 40 41.06 -34.74 26.31
C PRO A 40 40.23 -33.74 25.46
N ALA A 41 38.89 -33.72 25.49
CA ALA A 41 37.96 -33.68 26.63
C ALA A 41 37.98 -32.34 27.39
N SER A 42 37.43 -31.29 26.75
CA SER A 42 37.01 -30.05 27.43
C SER A 42 35.78 -30.29 28.29
N GLN A 43 35.69 -29.58 29.41
CA GLN A 43 34.78 -29.93 30.51
C GLN A 43 33.38 -29.30 30.35
N LEU A 44 32.34 -30.07 30.65
CA LEU A 44 31.00 -29.55 30.91
C LEU A 44 30.99 -28.88 32.29
N GLY A 45 30.68 -27.58 32.34
CA GLY A 45 30.51 -26.84 33.59
C GLY A 45 29.23 -27.27 34.32
N PRO A 46 29.22 -27.28 35.67
CA PRO A 46 28.06 -27.71 36.45
C PRO A 46 26.92 -26.69 36.38
N SER A 47 25.69 -27.20 36.34
CA SER A 47 24.47 -26.41 36.49
C SER A 47 24.37 -25.82 37.90
N SER A 48 24.18 -24.50 38.00
CA SER A 48 23.84 -23.86 39.28
C SER A 48 22.36 -24.09 39.61
N PRO A 49 22.01 -24.49 40.84
CA PRO A 49 20.62 -24.68 41.25
C PRO A 49 19.91 -23.33 41.47
N ALA A 50 18.59 -23.32 41.28
CA ALA A 50 17.74 -22.20 41.67
C ALA A 50 17.65 -22.09 43.22
N PRO A 51 17.46 -20.88 43.78
CA PRO A 51 17.27 -20.70 45.22
C PRO A 51 15.95 -21.34 45.70
N PRO A 52 15.87 -21.81 46.95
CA PRO A 52 14.67 -22.43 47.50
C PRO A 52 13.55 -21.39 47.73
N ILE A 53 12.30 -21.85 47.59
CA ILE A 53 11.10 -21.09 47.96
C ILE A 53 10.71 -21.51 49.39
N ASP A 54 10.67 -20.56 50.32
CA ASP A 54 10.36 -20.80 51.73
C ASP A 54 8.86 -20.49 52.03
N PRO A 55 8.04 -21.47 52.47
CA PRO A 55 6.58 -21.35 52.39
C PRO A 55 5.89 -20.86 53.69
N ALA A 56 6.30 -19.73 54.27
CA ALA A 56 5.61 -19.15 55.44
C ALA A 56 5.77 -17.63 55.64
N ALA A 57 4.81 -16.82 55.19
CA ALA A 57 4.61 -15.43 55.65
C ALA A 57 3.13 -14.98 55.50
N GLY A 58 2.63 -14.26 56.50
CA GLY A 58 1.19 -14.08 56.75
C GLY A 58 0.36 -13.28 55.72
N SER A 59 -0.94 -13.58 55.71
CA SER A 59 -1.96 -12.85 54.95
C SER A 59 -2.11 -11.40 55.46
N PRO A 60 -2.19 -10.39 54.57
CA PRO A 60 -2.61 -9.04 54.96
C PRO A 60 -4.14 -8.97 55.10
N ALA A 61 -4.61 -8.35 56.19
CA ALA A 61 -6.02 -8.04 56.42
C ALA A 61 -6.57 -7.02 55.39
N PRO A 62 -7.89 -6.98 55.13
CA PRO A 62 -8.47 -6.06 54.13
C PRO A 62 -8.26 -4.60 54.52
N ARG A 63 -7.74 -3.78 53.58
CA ARG A 63 -7.70 -2.33 53.74
C ARG A 63 -9.05 -1.70 53.41
N ALA A 64 -9.43 -0.70 54.21
CA ALA A 64 -10.73 -0.05 54.13
C ALA A 64 -10.93 0.71 52.80
N GLY A 65 -12.20 0.87 52.41
CA GLY A 65 -12.58 1.60 51.20
C GLY A 65 -12.19 3.06 51.24
N LEU A 66 -11.70 3.58 50.11
CA LEU A 66 -11.48 5.00 49.90
C LEU A 66 -12.83 5.71 49.67
N PRO A 67 -13.01 6.95 50.17
CA PRO A 67 -14.22 7.73 49.88
C PRO A 67 -14.30 8.11 48.39
N PRO A 68 -15.52 8.36 47.86
CA PRO A 68 -15.71 8.66 46.44
C PRO A 68 -15.05 9.98 46.03
N TYR A 69 -14.17 9.92 45.03
CA TYR A 69 -13.56 11.09 44.43
C TYR A 69 -14.61 11.94 43.69
N SER A 70 -14.82 13.17 44.15
CA SER A 70 -15.72 14.13 43.51
C SER A 70 -14.94 14.98 42.51
N PRO A 71 -15.25 14.97 41.20
CA PRO A 71 -14.54 15.77 40.21
C PRO A 71 -14.92 17.25 40.35
N SER A 72 -13.96 18.08 40.76
CA SER A 72 -14.08 19.54 40.82
C SER A 72 -13.10 20.19 39.85
N SER A 73 -13.54 21.30 39.23
CA SER A 73 -12.77 22.20 38.35
C SER A 73 -12.17 21.58 37.08
N SER A 74 -12.61 22.09 35.93
CA SER A 74 -12.21 21.64 34.59
C SER A 74 -10.79 22.09 34.21
N PRO A 75 -10.03 21.28 33.45
CA PRO A 75 -9.16 21.81 32.41
C PRO A 75 -10.03 22.30 31.23
N VAL A 76 -9.59 23.33 30.50
CA VAL A 76 -10.26 23.78 29.28
C VAL A 76 -9.99 22.76 28.17
N ALA A 77 -11.01 22.01 27.78
CA ALA A 77 -10.97 21.21 26.56
C ALA A 77 -11.29 22.10 25.36
N GLU A 78 -10.31 22.35 24.49
CA GLU A 78 -10.62 22.81 23.14
C GLU A 78 -11.41 21.70 22.44
N SER A 79 -12.66 22.01 22.08
CA SER A 79 -13.56 21.06 21.45
C SER A 79 -13.09 20.77 20.03
N VAL A 80 -12.45 19.62 19.82
CA VAL A 80 -12.19 19.07 18.49
C VAL A 80 -13.55 18.83 17.83
N THR A 81 -13.95 19.75 16.95
CA THR A 81 -15.22 19.66 16.22
C THR A 81 -15.16 18.49 15.25
N PRO A 82 -16.16 17.58 15.25
CA PRO A 82 -16.21 16.51 14.25
C PRO A 82 -16.40 17.12 12.86
N SER A 83 -15.56 16.72 11.90
CA SER A 83 -15.58 17.22 10.52
C SER A 83 -17.01 17.12 9.94
N PRO A 84 -17.65 18.24 9.56
CA PRO A 84 -19.06 18.23 9.20
C PRO A 84 -19.28 17.46 7.91
N SER A 85 -20.01 16.34 8.00
CA SER A 85 -20.35 15.47 6.85
C SER A 85 -21.43 16.07 5.92
N GLY A 86 -21.50 17.39 5.83
CA GLY A 86 -22.49 18.15 5.07
C GLY A 86 -21.99 18.64 3.71
N PRO A 87 -22.83 19.37 2.95
CA PRO A 87 -22.39 20.04 1.73
C PRO A 87 -21.38 21.15 2.04
N LEU A 88 -20.36 21.31 1.19
CA LEU A 88 -19.33 22.34 1.33
C LEU A 88 -19.93 23.76 1.33
N THR A 89 -20.11 24.31 2.53
CA THR A 89 -20.33 25.74 2.78
C THR A 89 -19.08 26.54 2.45
N PRO A 90 -19.21 27.80 2.00
CA PRO A 90 -18.04 28.68 1.87
C PRO A 90 -17.36 28.86 3.24
N PRO A 91 -16.04 29.13 3.28
CA PRO A 91 -15.42 29.66 4.49
C PRO A 91 -16.12 30.96 4.92
N PRO A 92 -16.15 31.30 6.22
CA PRO A 92 -16.81 32.50 6.71
C PRO A 92 -16.20 33.75 6.06
N ALA A 93 -17.04 34.59 5.44
CA ALA A 93 -16.60 35.82 4.82
C ALA A 93 -16.07 36.79 5.89
N ALA A 94 -14.78 37.12 5.83
CA ALA A 94 -14.12 37.95 6.83
C ALA A 94 -14.74 39.37 6.88
N ALA A 95 -15.32 39.74 8.03
CA ALA A 95 -15.94 41.05 8.27
C ALA A 95 -14.91 42.20 8.47
N SER A 96 -13.64 41.93 8.17
CA SER A 96 -12.48 42.80 8.21
C SER A 96 -11.49 42.31 7.16
N SER A 97 -10.66 43.20 6.59
CA SER A 97 -9.71 42.92 5.49
C SER A 97 -9.15 41.49 5.51
N PRO A 98 -9.47 40.64 4.52
CA PRO A 98 -9.20 39.21 4.60
C PRO A 98 -7.70 38.92 4.72
N GLY A 99 -7.35 38.04 5.65
CA GLY A 99 -6.00 37.55 5.82
C GLY A 99 -5.54 36.74 4.61
N ALA A 100 -4.21 36.62 4.46
CA ALA A 100 -3.64 35.83 3.37
C ALA A 100 -4.03 34.33 3.46
N ALA A 101 -4.35 33.84 4.67
CA ALA A 101 -4.92 32.51 4.89
C ALA A 101 -6.37 32.39 4.34
N ASP A 102 -7.23 33.37 4.61
CA ASP A 102 -8.64 33.38 4.21
C ASP A 102 -8.78 33.33 2.69
N GLY A 103 -7.99 34.16 1.98
CA GLY A 103 -7.96 34.17 0.52
C GLY A 103 -7.44 32.87 -0.08
N LEU A 104 -6.53 32.15 0.60
CA LEU A 104 -6.10 30.82 0.16
C LEU A 104 -7.19 29.77 0.41
N ALA A 105 -7.87 29.81 1.55
CA ALA A 105 -8.98 28.91 1.85
C ALA A 105 -10.13 29.06 0.83
N GLU A 106 -10.48 30.29 0.44
CA GLU A 106 -11.46 30.55 -0.61
C GLU A 106 -11.03 29.97 -1.96
N LEU A 107 -9.79 30.22 -2.41
CA LEU A 107 -9.26 29.68 -3.67
C LEU A 107 -9.28 28.14 -3.72
N LEU A 108 -9.01 27.48 -2.60
CA LEU A 108 -9.03 26.03 -2.46
C LEU A 108 -10.46 25.48 -2.41
N TRP A 109 -11.39 26.17 -1.75
CA TRP A 109 -12.82 25.86 -1.77
C TRP A 109 -13.42 25.96 -3.18
N ILE A 110 -13.10 27.04 -3.92
CA ILE A 110 -13.49 27.21 -5.33
C ILE A 110 -12.93 26.05 -6.17
N GLY A 111 -11.66 25.71 -5.99
CA GLY A 111 -11.04 24.57 -6.69
C GLY A 111 -11.77 23.25 -6.44
N ARG A 112 -12.10 22.96 -5.17
CA ARG A 112 -12.85 21.76 -4.76
C ARG A 112 -14.26 21.74 -5.36
N ARG A 113 -14.99 22.87 -5.33
CA ARG A 113 -16.31 23.01 -5.97
C ARG A 113 -16.29 22.88 -7.49
N LEU A 114 -15.20 23.26 -8.14
CA LEU A 114 -14.99 23.07 -9.59
C LEU A 114 -14.47 21.65 -9.94
N GLY A 115 -14.37 20.75 -8.95
CA GLY A 115 -13.96 19.36 -9.14
C GLY A 115 -12.48 19.17 -9.43
N ALA A 116 -11.63 20.13 -9.07
CA ALA A 116 -10.20 20.10 -9.34
C ALA A 116 -9.47 19.04 -8.50
N SER A 117 -8.54 18.30 -9.11
CA SER A 117 -7.66 17.35 -8.41
C SER A 117 -6.49 18.05 -7.72
N ASP A 118 -5.94 19.07 -8.36
CA ASP A 118 -4.78 19.83 -7.90
C ASP A 118 -4.99 21.32 -8.17
N VAL A 119 -4.72 22.17 -7.19
CA VAL A 119 -4.70 23.64 -7.30
C VAL A 119 -3.25 24.10 -7.17
N HIS A 120 -2.79 24.90 -8.13
CA HIS A 120 -1.41 25.41 -8.18
C HIS A 120 -1.40 26.93 -7.99
N VAL A 121 -0.71 27.39 -6.94
CA VAL A 121 -0.55 28.80 -6.57
C VAL A 121 0.89 29.20 -6.86
N VAL A 122 1.09 30.18 -7.75
CA VAL A 122 2.39 30.60 -8.30
C VAL A 122 2.38 32.12 -8.49
N ALA A 123 3.44 32.79 -8.00
CA ALA A 123 3.60 34.22 -8.17
C ALA A 123 3.69 34.67 -9.64
N GLU A 124 3.18 35.88 -9.91
CA GLU A 124 3.06 36.53 -11.22
C GLU A 124 2.23 35.73 -12.23
N ARG A 125 1.28 34.91 -11.75
CA ARG A 125 0.36 34.09 -12.58
C ARG A 125 -1.01 33.92 -11.92
N PRO A 126 -2.07 33.70 -12.71
CA PRO A 126 -3.36 33.25 -12.19
C PRO A 126 -3.28 31.87 -11.54
N VAL A 127 -4.13 31.63 -10.54
CA VAL A 127 -4.25 30.34 -9.87
C VAL A 127 -4.65 29.28 -10.89
N SER A 128 -3.90 28.20 -10.96
CA SER A 128 -4.04 27.20 -12.02
C SER A 128 -4.63 25.90 -11.46
N MET A 129 -5.87 25.59 -11.85
CA MET A 129 -6.66 24.47 -11.34
C MET A 129 -6.69 23.32 -12.35
N ARG A 130 -6.41 22.09 -11.91
CA ARG A 130 -6.48 20.88 -12.73
C ARG A 130 -7.85 20.23 -12.63
N VAL A 131 -8.68 20.40 -13.66
CA VAL A 131 -10.02 19.79 -13.75
C VAL A 131 -10.02 18.78 -14.90
N ALA A 132 -10.47 17.54 -14.64
CA ALA A 132 -10.42 16.43 -15.61
C ALA A 132 -9.04 16.29 -16.30
N GLY A 133 -7.96 16.32 -15.51
CA GLY A 133 -6.57 16.24 -15.98
C GLY A 133 -6.00 17.52 -16.62
N ARG A 134 -6.84 18.37 -17.24
CA ARG A 134 -6.44 19.62 -17.89
C ARG A 134 -6.20 20.73 -16.87
N LEU A 135 -5.03 21.37 -16.96
CA LEU A 135 -4.71 22.56 -16.17
C LEU A 135 -5.35 23.80 -16.81
N THR A 136 -6.04 24.62 -16.01
CA THR A 136 -6.69 25.87 -16.47
C THR A 136 -6.40 27.03 -15.50
N PRO A 137 -5.96 28.20 -15.99
CA PRO A 137 -5.80 29.40 -15.16
C PRO A 137 -7.18 29.98 -14.78
N ARG A 138 -7.26 30.59 -13.59
CA ARG A 138 -8.45 31.22 -13.02
C ARG A 138 -8.07 32.46 -12.22
N GLY A 139 -8.91 33.51 -12.33
CA GLY A 139 -8.68 34.80 -11.67
C GLY A 139 -7.55 35.61 -12.32
N GLU A 140 -7.18 36.70 -11.64
CA GLU A 140 -6.06 37.57 -12.02
C GLU A 140 -4.70 37.02 -11.51
N PRO A 141 -3.56 37.54 -12.02
CA PRO A 141 -2.25 37.19 -11.51
C PRO A 141 -2.06 37.58 -10.03
N LEU A 142 -1.57 36.64 -9.21
CA LEU A 142 -1.22 36.91 -7.81
C LEU A 142 0.23 37.39 -7.70
N SER A 143 0.47 38.46 -6.94
CA SER A 143 1.83 39.01 -6.75
C SER A 143 2.75 38.09 -5.92
N VAL A 144 4.07 38.24 -6.06
CA VAL A 144 5.07 37.57 -5.19
C VAL A 144 4.74 37.70 -3.70
N SER A 145 4.38 38.90 -3.23
CA SER A 145 4.05 39.14 -1.82
C SER A 145 2.75 38.45 -1.38
N THR A 146 1.73 38.44 -2.23
CA THR A 146 0.46 37.74 -1.97
C THR A 146 0.68 36.24 -1.84
N VAL A 147 1.43 35.65 -2.78
CA VAL A 147 1.73 34.22 -2.79
C VAL A 147 2.66 33.81 -1.64
N ALA A 148 3.61 34.67 -1.25
CA ALA A 148 4.41 34.43 -0.05
C ALA A 148 3.53 34.37 1.21
N GLY A 149 2.72 35.40 1.46
CA GLY A 149 1.83 35.46 2.63
C GLY A 149 0.81 34.31 2.68
N MET A 150 0.22 33.93 1.54
CA MET A 150 -0.70 32.79 1.44
C MET A 150 -0.03 31.48 1.86
N LEU A 151 1.19 31.22 1.38
CA LEU A 151 1.88 29.96 1.59
C LEU A 151 2.56 29.87 2.95
N GLU A 152 3.16 30.97 3.42
CA GLU A 152 3.81 31.03 4.74
C GLU A 152 2.79 30.92 5.87
N ALA A 153 1.56 31.43 5.70
CA ALA A 153 0.47 31.29 6.68
C ALA A 153 -0.02 29.85 6.87
N VAL A 154 0.16 28.96 5.90
CA VAL A 154 -0.27 27.54 5.98
C VAL A 154 0.87 26.55 6.18
N VAL A 155 2.15 26.98 6.17
CA VAL A 155 3.32 26.11 6.42
C VAL A 155 3.55 25.99 7.93
N PRO A 156 3.40 24.79 8.55
CA PRO A 156 3.63 24.63 9.98
C PRO A 156 5.09 24.94 10.35
N PRO A 157 5.40 25.46 11.56
CA PRO A 157 6.74 25.97 11.91
C PRO A 157 7.91 24.99 11.64
N ARG A 158 7.71 23.69 11.89
CA ARG A 158 8.70 22.63 11.57
C ARG A 158 9.04 22.53 10.08
N HIS A 159 8.06 22.80 9.21
CA HIS A 159 8.20 22.75 7.75
C HIS A 159 8.74 24.06 7.20
N ALA A 160 8.61 25.18 7.91
CA ALA A 160 9.30 26.43 7.56
C ALA A 160 10.83 26.24 7.61
N ALA A 161 11.36 25.51 8.60
CA ALA A 161 12.77 25.11 8.64
C ALA A 161 13.16 24.24 7.43
N GLN A 162 12.37 23.22 7.09
CA GLN A 162 12.62 22.37 5.90
C GLN A 162 12.56 23.18 4.59
N LEU A 163 11.61 24.11 4.47
CA LEU A 163 11.46 25.02 3.33
C LEU A 163 12.60 26.05 3.24
N HIS A 164 13.25 26.38 4.36
CA HIS A 164 14.47 27.19 4.39
C HIS A 164 15.69 26.36 3.97
N GLU A 165 15.95 25.23 4.62
CA GLU A 165 17.14 24.37 4.41
C GLU A 165 17.15 23.64 3.05
N ARG A 166 16.03 23.02 2.70
CA ARG A 166 15.90 22.10 1.54
C ARG A 166 15.23 22.77 0.34
N GLY A 167 14.67 23.95 0.53
CA GLY A 167 13.89 24.66 -0.49
C GLY A 167 12.51 24.08 -0.77
N TYR A 168 12.05 23.05 -0.06
CA TYR A 168 10.69 22.50 -0.15
C TYR A 168 10.24 21.82 1.15
N CYS A 169 8.93 21.63 1.27
CA CYS A 169 8.30 20.81 2.30
C CYS A 169 6.98 20.19 1.79
N ASP A 170 6.62 19.03 2.34
CA ASP A 170 5.40 18.28 2.05
C ASP A 170 4.65 17.99 3.36
N PHE A 171 3.34 18.18 3.36
CA PHE A 171 2.48 18.03 4.54
C PHE A 171 1.00 17.85 4.16
N ALA A 172 0.13 17.62 5.14
CA ALA A 172 -1.32 17.71 4.98
C ALA A 172 -1.88 18.84 5.85
N ILE A 173 -2.95 19.48 5.39
CA ILE A 173 -3.75 20.43 6.16
C ILE A 173 -5.24 20.09 6.02
N ASP A 174 -6.00 20.42 7.05
CA ASP A 174 -7.45 20.62 6.94
C ASP A 174 -7.71 22.13 7.02
N LEU A 175 -8.62 22.62 6.19
CA LEU A 175 -8.99 24.05 6.14
C LEU A 175 -10.51 24.16 6.27
N GLU A 176 -10.99 24.96 7.20
CA GLU A 176 -12.42 25.10 7.43
C GLU A 176 -13.16 25.56 6.17
N GLY A 177 -14.32 24.95 5.88
CA GLY A 177 -15.06 25.10 4.62
C GLY A 177 -14.42 24.40 3.42
N ALA A 178 -13.11 24.50 3.22
CA ALA A 178 -12.39 23.94 2.07
C ALA A 178 -12.04 22.44 2.19
N GLY A 179 -12.02 21.89 3.40
CA GLY A 179 -11.67 20.50 3.72
C GLY A 179 -10.18 20.17 3.56
N ARG A 180 -9.87 18.86 3.55
CA ARG A 180 -8.49 18.36 3.60
C ARG A 180 -7.73 18.44 2.28
N PHE A 181 -6.46 18.83 2.35
CA PHE A 181 -5.51 18.89 1.23
C PHE A 181 -4.15 18.29 1.60
N ARG A 182 -3.51 17.61 0.64
CA ARG A 182 -2.05 17.35 0.67
C ARG A 182 -1.34 18.50 -0.02
N VAL A 183 -0.35 19.09 0.65
CA VAL A 183 0.34 20.31 0.23
C VAL A 183 1.81 20.03 -0.02
N ASN A 184 2.32 20.54 -1.14
CA ASN A 184 3.75 20.73 -1.39
C ASN A 184 4.02 22.22 -1.54
N VAL A 185 4.88 22.79 -0.70
CA VAL A 185 5.37 24.18 -0.84
C VAL A 185 6.85 24.14 -1.18
N ALA A 186 7.26 24.91 -2.18
CA ALA A 186 8.66 24.94 -2.63
C ALA A 186 9.10 26.31 -3.15
N ARG A 187 10.41 26.55 -3.13
CA ARG A 187 11.06 27.71 -3.74
C ARG A 187 11.19 27.52 -5.25
N GLN A 188 11.16 28.63 -5.99
CA GLN A 188 11.33 28.71 -7.44
C GLN A 188 11.89 30.09 -7.84
N ARG A 189 12.15 30.29 -9.14
CA ARG A 189 12.73 31.53 -9.70
C ARG A 189 11.96 32.82 -9.36
N THR A 190 10.66 32.72 -9.07
CA THR A 190 9.76 33.86 -8.75
C THR A 190 9.29 33.88 -7.30
N GLY A 191 10.02 33.24 -6.38
CA GLY A 191 9.65 33.16 -4.95
C GLY A 191 9.10 31.79 -4.58
N LEU A 192 8.03 31.74 -3.79
CA LEU A 192 7.37 30.48 -3.41
C LEU A 192 6.37 30.00 -4.49
N LYS A 193 6.03 28.71 -4.41
CA LYS A 193 4.88 28.07 -5.06
C LYS A 193 4.23 27.06 -4.12
N GLY A 194 2.93 26.87 -4.27
CA GLY A 194 2.16 25.82 -3.59
C GLY A 194 1.44 24.93 -4.60
N CYS A 195 1.47 23.63 -4.35
CA CYS A 195 0.65 22.63 -5.04
C CYS A 195 -0.24 21.95 -3.98
N PHE A 196 -1.55 22.11 -4.12
CA PHE A 196 -2.55 21.60 -3.18
C PHE A 196 -3.38 20.53 -3.87
N ARG A 197 -3.21 19.27 -3.47
CA ARG A 197 -4.06 18.15 -3.92
C ARG A 197 -5.24 18.01 -2.97
N ALA A 198 -6.45 18.13 -3.50
CA ALA A 198 -7.66 17.90 -2.71
C ALA A 198 -7.76 16.43 -2.31
N VAL A 199 -8.07 16.15 -1.05
CA VAL A 199 -8.26 14.79 -0.52
C VAL A 199 -9.74 14.57 -0.18
N ALA A 200 -10.27 13.39 -0.46
CA ALA A 200 -11.66 13.05 -0.19
C ALA A 200 -11.93 12.95 1.33
N ASP A 201 -13.05 13.52 1.76
CA ASP A 201 -13.46 13.60 3.18
C ASP A 201 -13.87 12.24 3.77
N THR A 202 -14.11 11.25 2.91
CA THR A 202 -14.47 9.89 3.29
C THR A 202 -13.68 8.88 2.45
N PRO A 203 -13.18 7.79 3.04
CA PRO A 203 -12.61 6.68 2.28
C PRO A 203 -13.68 6.04 1.37
N PRO A 204 -13.34 5.69 0.12
CA PRO A 204 -14.25 4.95 -0.75
C PRO A 204 -14.33 3.48 -0.35
N SER A 205 -15.44 2.83 -0.68
CA SER A 205 -15.55 1.37 -0.64
C SER A 205 -14.73 0.70 -1.75
N LEU A 206 -14.35 -0.57 -1.55
CA LEU A 206 -13.75 -1.40 -2.61
C LEU A 206 -14.67 -1.47 -3.85
N GLU A 207 -15.98 -1.46 -3.63
CA GLU A 207 -17.01 -1.36 -4.65
C GLU A 207 -16.83 -0.09 -5.50
N GLN A 208 -16.77 1.10 -4.89
CA GLN A 208 -16.57 2.35 -5.62
C GLN A 208 -15.22 2.45 -6.35
N LEU A 209 -14.22 1.67 -5.96
CA LEU A 209 -12.93 1.59 -6.65
C LEU A 209 -12.90 0.61 -7.83
N GLY A 210 -13.93 -0.25 -7.98
CA GLY A 210 -13.93 -1.34 -8.98
C GLY A 210 -12.97 -2.48 -8.67
N LEU A 211 -12.61 -2.67 -7.39
CA LEU A 211 -11.68 -3.72 -6.97
C LEU A 211 -12.41 -5.06 -6.70
N PRO A 212 -11.76 -6.21 -6.90
CA PRO A 212 -12.39 -7.51 -6.69
C PRO A 212 -12.87 -7.71 -5.24
N PRO A 213 -14.08 -8.27 -5.01
CA PRO A 213 -14.59 -8.53 -3.66
C PRO A 213 -13.73 -9.51 -2.87
N GLU A 214 -12.93 -10.34 -3.55
CA GLU A 214 -11.90 -11.21 -2.97
C GLU A 214 -10.88 -10.44 -2.12
N LEU A 215 -10.55 -9.19 -2.48
CA LEU A 215 -9.65 -8.36 -1.69
C LEU A 215 -10.23 -8.06 -0.29
N GLY A 216 -11.55 -7.94 -0.19
CA GLY A 216 -12.26 -7.77 1.09
C GLY A 216 -12.07 -8.94 2.07
N LYS A 217 -11.61 -10.12 1.59
CA LYS A 217 -11.22 -11.25 2.45
C LYS A 217 -10.09 -10.91 3.41
N VAL A 218 -9.27 -9.87 3.13
CA VAL A 218 -8.20 -9.42 4.05
C VAL A 218 -8.73 -9.14 5.46
N THR A 219 -9.92 -8.56 5.55
CA THR A 219 -10.55 -8.15 6.81
C THR A 219 -11.01 -9.32 7.68
N ARG A 220 -11.06 -10.54 7.10
CA ARG A 220 -11.44 -11.78 7.79
C ARG A 220 -10.28 -12.46 8.49
N TYR A 221 -9.03 -12.20 8.10
CA TYR A 221 -7.88 -12.72 8.83
C TYR A 221 -7.80 -12.09 10.23
N HIS A 222 -7.27 -12.86 11.18
CA HIS A 222 -6.89 -12.36 12.50
C HIS A 222 -5.46 -11.83 12.49
N GLN A 223 -4.55 -12.51 11.78
CA GLN A 223 -3.15 -12.13 11.66
C GLN A 223 -2.59 -12.34 10.25
N GLY A 224 -1.44 -11.71 9.99
CA GLY A 224 -0.65 -11.89 8.78
C GLY A 224 -0.45 -10.62 7.97
N LEU A 225 0.31 -10.74 6.88
CA LEU A 225 0.72 -9.62 6.03
C LEU A 225 -0.16 -9.55 4.78
N ALA A 226 -0.69 -8.35 4.50
CA ALA A 226 -1.41 -8.01 3.28
C ALA A 226 -0.83 -6.75 2.65
N ILE A 227 -0.53 -6.78 1.34
CA ILE A 227 0.19 -5.70 0.65
C ILE A 227 -0.62 -5.14 -0.51
N VAL A 228 -0.77 -3.82 -0.53
CA VAL A 228 -1.25 -3.04 -1.68
C VAL A 228 -0.04 -2.53 -2.46
N SER A 229 0.21 -3.05 -3.66
CA SER A 229 1.35 -2.70 -4.49
C SER A 229 0.97 -2.07 -5.83
N GLY A 230 1.90 -1.29 -6.36
CA GLY A 230 1.76 -0.51 -7.59
C GLY A 230 2.74 0.67 -7.59
N PRO A 231 3.14 1.20 -8.77
CA PRO A 231 3.89 2.46 -8.86
C PRO A 231 3.22 3.65 -8.15
N SER A 232 3.95 4.77 -8.04
CA SER A 232 3.40 6.04 -7.58
C SER A 232 2.21 6.48 -8.44
N GLY A 233 1.18 7.08 -7.82
CA GLY A 233 -0.04 7.52 -8.50
C GLY A 233 -1.11 6.43 -8.70
N GLN A 234 -0.78 5.14 -8.61
CA GLN A 234 -1.74 4.05 -8.87
C GLN A 234 -2.75 3.79 -7.73
N GLY A 235 -3.12 4.80 -6.93
CA GLY A 235 -4.20 4.72 -5.92
C GLY A 235 -3.90 3.90 -4.66
N LYS A 236 -2.62 3.67 -4.29
CA LYS A 236 -2.25 2.80 -3.15
C LYS A 236 -2.90 3.21 -1.83
N THR A 237 -2.77 4.49 -1.44
CA THR A 237 -3.40 5.03 -0.22
C THR A 237 -4.92 4.91 -0.27
N THR A 238 -5.53 5.08 -1.44
CA THR A 238 -6.99 4.98 -1.62
C THR A 238 -7.50 3.57 -1.37
N THR A 239 -6.82 2.55 -1.90
CA THR A 239 -7.13 1.14 -1.64
C THR A 239 -6.85 0.75 -0.18
N MET A 240 -5.76 1.26 0.41
CA MET A 240 -5.45 1.06 1.82
C MET A 240 -6.54 1.64 2.74
N ALA A 241 -6.97 2.88 2.48
CA ALA A 241 -8.05 3.54 3.22
C ALA A 241 -9.39 2.78 3.05
N ALA A 242 -9.70 2.26 1.86
CA ALA A 242 -10.88 1.42 1.65
C ALA A 242 -10.87 0.14 2.51
N LEU A 243 -9.69 -0.44 2.77
CA LEU A 243 -9.53 -1.61 3.64
C LEU A 243 -9.60 -1.27 5.12
N VAL A 244 -9.01 -0.15 5.54
CA VAL A 244 -9.12 0.37 6.92
C VAL A 244 -10.56 0.73 7.25
N ASP A 245 -11.30 1.33 6.32
CA ASP A 245 -12.70 1.66 6.54
C ASP A 245 -13.59 0.42 6.64
N LEU A 246 -13.33 -0.60 5.81
CA LEU A 246 -14.03 -1.88 5.86
C LEU A 246 -13.77 -2.64 7.17
N LEU A 247 -12.58 -2.51 7.77
CA LEU A 247 -12.28 -3.00 9.12
C LEU A 247 -13.02 -2.18 10.19
N ASN A 248 -12.94 -0.85 10.11
CA ASN A 248 -13.55 0.07 11.07
C ASN A 248 -15.09 -0.02 11.11
N ALA A 249 -15.74 -0.30 9.97
CA ALA A 249 -17.16 -0.64 9.91
C ALA A 249 -17.44 -2.11 10.30
N GLY A 250 -16.50 -3.02 10.05
CA GLY A 250 -16.68 -4.48 10.16
C GLY A 250 -16.47 -5.07 11.56
N LYS A 251 -15.55 -4.54 12.37
CA LYS A 251 -15.11 -5.13 13.65
C LYS A 251 -14.88 -4.09 14.75
N PRO A 252 -15.09 -4.44 16.04
CA PRO A 252 -14.55 -3.69 17.17
C PRO A 252 -13.10 -4.12 17.41
N VAL A 253 -12.16 -3.33 16.93
CA VAL A 253 -10.71 -3.60 16.95
C VAL A 253 -9.93 -2.30 17.15
N HIS A 254 -8.68 -2.39 17.59
CA HIS A 254 -7.74 -1.26 17.57
C HIS A 254 -6.89 -1.28 16.28
N ILE A 255 -6.96 -0.20 15.51
CA ILE A 255 -6.23 0.01 14.26
C ILE A 255 -5.25 1.17 14.45
N ILE A 256 -3.95 0.90 14.36
CA ILE A 256 -2.92 1.95 14.33
C ILE A 256 -2.45 2.14 12.90
N THR A 257 -2.51 3.37 12.36
CA THR A 257 -1.91 3.71 11.06
C THR A 257 -0.62 4.51 11.23
N VAL A 258 0.32 4.33 10.31
CA VAL A 258 1.56 5.10 10.21
C VAL A 258 1.73 5.54 8.77
N GLU A 259 1.70 6.85 8.52
CA GLU A 259 1.55 7.45 7.19
C GLU A 259 2.48 8.68 7.01
N ASP A 260 2.69 9.11 5.76
CA ASP A 260 3.68 10.14 5.36
C ASP A 260 3.24 10.87 4.07
N PRO A 261 2.38 11.91 4.14
CA PRO A 261 1.57 12.34 5.29
C PRO A 261 0.31 11.46 5.48
N VAL A 262 -0.52 11.74 6.50
CA VAL A 262 -1.86 11.13 6.60
C VAL A 262 -2.77 11.74 5.54
N GLU A 263 -3.09 10.97 4.49
CA GLU A 263 -3.95 11.47 3.40
C GLU A 263 -5.42 11.45 3.82
N VAL A 264 -5.99 10.26 4.07
CA VAL A 264 -7.42 10.10 4.42
C VAL A 264 -7.58 9.99 5.94
N VAL A 265 -8.47 10.81 6.52
CA VAL A 265 -8.87 10.70 7.92
C VAL A 265 -10.01 9.68 8.04
N HIS A 266 -9.89 8.75 8.99
CA HIS A 266 -10.90 7.74 9.25
C HIS A 266 -11.85 8.18 10.38
N PRO A 267 -13.13 8.48 10.09
CA PRO A 267 -14.10 8.79 11.15
C PRO A 267 -14.34 7.54 12.01
N ILE A 268 -14.53 7.73 13.31
CA ILE A 268 -14.77 6.64 14.27
C ILE A 268 -16.08 5.91 13.90
N LYS A 269 -16.04 4.58 13.80
CA LYS A 269 -17.24 3.75 13.56
C LYS A 269 -17.38 2.69 14.64
N ARG A 270 -16.72 1.53 14.49
CA ARG A 270 -16.69 0.45 15.50
C ARG A 270 -15.27 0.14 15.99
N ALA A 271 -14.25 0.45 15.18
CA ALA A 271 -12.86 0.37 15.62
C ALA A 271 -12.41 1.64 16.34
N VAL A 272 -11.43 1.50 17.21
CA VAL A 272 -10.56 2.61 17.64
C VAL A 272 -9.52 2.79 16.53
N VAL A 273 -9.39 3.99 15.97
CA VAL A 273 -8.45 4.27 14.87
C VAL A 273 -7.47 5.37 15.26
N SER A 274 -6.19 5.00 15.33
CA SER A 274 -5.09 5.82 15.85
C SER A 274 -4.11 6.17 14.72
N GLN A 275 -4.31 7.31 14.04
CA GLN A 275 -3.51 7.67 12.86
C GLN A 275 -2.24 8.48 13.20
N ARG A 276 -1.08 8.00 12.73
CA ARG A 276 0.23 8.60 13.02
C ARG A 276 0.89 9.14 11.76
N GLU A 277 1.11 10.44 11.71
CA GLU A 277 1.89 11.07 10.65
C GLU A 277 3.37 11.14 11.04
N VAL A 278 4.25 10.66 10.17
CA VAL A 278 5.70 10.74 10.33
C VAL A 278 6.16 12.20 10.26
N GLY A 279 6.96 12.63 11.23
CA GLY A 279 7.30 14.04 11.45
C GLY A 279 6.29 14.82 12.32
N THR A 280 5.15 14.22 12.66
CA THR A 280 4.07 14.83 13.50
C THR A 280 3.88 14.06 14.79
N HIS A 281 3.39 12.84 14.69
CA HIS A 281 3.03 11.99 15.84
C HIS A 281 4.16 11.01 16.17
N THR A 282 5.18 10.91 15.30
CA THR A 282 6.30 9.98 15.40
C THR A 282 7.51 10.49 14.60
N ARG A 283 8.73 10.01 14.90
CA ARG A 283 9.96 10.43 14.21
C ARG A 283 10.23 9.65 12.91
N SER A 284 9.76 8.42 12.81
CA SER A 284 9.97 7.51 11.66
C SER A 284 8.96 6.37 11.68
N PHE A 285 8.78 5.68 10.54
CA PHE A 285 7.99 4.43 10.47
C PHE A 285 8.47 3.41 11.51
N ALA A 286 9.77 3.14 11.54
CA ALA A 286 10.39 2.26 12.53
C ALA A 286 10.09 2.61 13.99
N SER A 287 10.20 3.90 14.38
CA SER A 287 9.88 4.30 15.76
C SER A 287 8.38 4.25 16.07
N ALA A 288 7.52 4.47 15.07
CA ALA A 288 6.07 4.32 15.21
C ALA A 288 5.64 2.86 15.43
N LEU A 289 6.29 1.91 14.72
CA LEU A 289 6.03 0.48 14.85
C LEU A 289 6.48 -0.08 16.20
N ARG A 290 7.67 0.32 16.68
CA ARG A 290 8.17 -0.07 18.02
C ARG A 290 7.29 0.46 19.16
N ALA A 291 6.57 1.57 18.95
CA ALA A 291 5.56 2.06 19.87
C ALA A 291 4.24 1.28 19.72
N ALA A 292 3.72 1.16 18.50
CA ALA A 292 2.45 0.49 18.19
C ALA A 292 2.35 -0.92 18.78
N LEU A 293 3.42 -1.71 18.71
CA LEU A 293 3.52 -3.06 19.30
C LEU A 293 3.41 -3.11 20.85
N ARG A 294 3.19 -1.98 21.52
CA ARG A 294 2.98 -1.85 22.97
C ARG A 294 1.65 -1.18 23.34
N GLU A 295 0.79 -0.98 22.35
CA GLU A 295 -0.46 -0.19 22.45
C GLU A 295 -1.71 -1.04 22.17
N ASP A 296 -1.60 -2.36 22.31
CA ASP A 296 -2.68 -3.34 22.09
C ASP A 296 -3.42 -3.18 20.73
N PRO A 297 -2.72 -3.22 19.57
CA PRO A 297 -3.38 -3.17 18.26
C PRO A 297 -3.78 -4.57 17.76
N ASP A 298 -4.98 -4.71 17.20
CA ASP A 298 -5.31 -5.85 16.33
C ASP A 298 -4.70 -5.68 14.93
N VAL A 299 -4.68 -4.43 14.44
CA VAL A 299 -4.33 -4.09 13.07
C VAL A 299 -3.27 -2.98 13.04
N ILE A 300 -2.20 -3.22 12.28
CA ILE A 300 -1.14 -2.23 12.04
C ILE A 300 -1.11 -1.89 10.55
N VAL A 301 -1.21 -0.60 10.23
CA VAL A 301 -1.31 -0.10 8.86
C VAL A 301 -0.09 0.75 8.51
N ILE A 302 0.64 0.39 7.45
CA ILE A 302 1.95 0.97 7.11
C ILE A 302 1.91 1.62 5.72
N GLY A 303 1.98 2.95 5.69
CA GLY A 303 1.84 3.75 4.47
C GLY A 303 2.80 3.35 3.34
N GLU A 304 4.06 3.04 3.64
CA GLU A 304 4.96 2.39 2.67
C GLU A 304 6.08 1.57 3.32
N LEU A 305 6.31 0.35 2.82
CA LEU A 305 7.49 -0.47 3.12
C LEU A 305 8.67 0.01 2.26
N ARG A 306 9.49 0.91 2.81
CA ARG A 306 10.65 1.50 2.11
C ARG A 306 11.97 0.80 2.42
N ASP A 307 12.17 0.40 3.66
CA ASP A 307 13.45 -0.02 4.24
C ASP A 307 13.35 -1.35 5.02
N ARG A 308 14.52 -1.99 5.22
CA ARG A 308 14.65 -3.29 5.89
C ARG A 308 14.11 -3.30 7.32
N GLU A 309 14.37 -2.26 8.12
CA GLU A 309 13.93 -2.19 9.53
C GLU A 309 12.39 -2.19 9.63
N THR A 310 11.74 -1.41 8.75
CA THR A 310 10.28 -1.33 8.67
C THR A 310 9.66 -2.66 8.18
N VAL A 311 10.29 -3.35 7.23
CA VAL A 311 9.84 -4.69 6.77
C VAL A 311 10.06 -5.77 7.84
N GLU A 312 11.18 -5.75 8.54
CA GLU A 312 11.51 -6.68 9.63
C GLU A 312 10.46 -6.62 10.75
N MET A 313 10.09 -5.42 11.19
CA MET A 313 8.98 -5.23 12.13
C MET A 313 7.61 -5.58 11.56
N ALA A 314 7.33 -5.30 10.29
CA ALA A 314 6.07 -5.67 9.65
C ALA A 314 5.88 -7.19 9.57
N LEU A 315 6.96 -7.94 9.29
CA LEU A 315 6.97 -9.40 9.31
C LEU A 315 6.82 -9.94 10.73
N GLY A 316 7.60 -9.43 11.68
CA GLY A 316 7.51 -9.83 13.09
C GLY A 316 6.12 -9.59 13.68
N ALA A 317 5.47 -8.46 13.37
CA ALA A 317 4.10 -8.17 13.78
C ALA A 317 3.09 -9.17 13.17
N ALA A 318 3.20 -9.43 11.86
CA ALA A 318 2.33 -10.36 11.13
C ALA A 318 2.45 -11.82 11.62
N GLU A 319 3.63 -12.22 12.09
CA GLU A 319 3.92 -13.52 12.68
C GLU A 319 3.40 -13.61 14.14
N THR A 320 3.55 -12.54 14.93
CA THR A 320 3.17 -12.48 16.36
C THR A 320 1.69 -12.19 16.66
N GLY A 321 0.81 -12.29 15.66
CA GLY A 321 -0.65 -12.27 15.87
C GLY A 321 -1.39 -11.04 15.32
N HIS A 322 -0.69 -10.07 14.74
CA HIS A 322 -1.29 -8.83 14.23
C HIS A 322 -1.71 -8.96 12.76
N LEU A 323 -2.79 -8.29 12.34
CA LEU A 323 -3.08 -8.07 10.91
C LEU A 323 -2.30 -6.85 10.42
N VAL A 324 -1.32 -7.07 9.54
CA VAL A 324 -0.49 -5.99 8.98
C VAL A 324 -0.95 -5.68 7.56
N ILE A 325 -1.44 -4.47 7.33
CA ILE A 325 -1.77 -3.95 6.00
C ILE A 325 -0.71 -2.92 5.61
N ALA A 326 -0.03 -3.11 4.48
CA ALA A 326 1.04 -2.21 4.07
C ALA A 326 0.96 -1.86 2.58
N THR A 327 1.62 -0.78 2.15
CA THR A 327 1.81 -0.50 0.72
C THR A 327 3.27 -0.63 0.29
N MET A 328 3.53 -0.97 -0.99
CA MET A 328 4.89 -0.96 -1.53
C MET A 328 4.94 -0.62 -3.02
N SER A 329 5.87 0.27 -3.41
CA SER A 329 6.09 0.67 -4.79
C SER A 329 6.81 -0.40 -5.62
N THR A 330 6.04 -1.34 -6.19
CA THR A 330 6.44 -2.43 -7.10
C THR A 330 5.41 -2.61 -8.23
N ALA A 331 5.76 -3.26 -9.34
CA ALA A 331 4.96 -3.27 -10.58
C ALA A 331 4.06 -4.51 -10.79
N SER A 332 4.30 -5.59 -10.06
CA SER A 332 3.49 -6.81 -10.02
C SER A 332 3.74 -7.55 -8.71
N GLY A 333 2.84 -8.44 -8.32
CA GLY A 333 2.86 -9.11 -7.03
C GLY A 333 4.04 -10.06 -6.85
N ALA A 334 4.52 -10.67 -7.94
CA ALA A 334 5.80 -11.38 -7.96
C ALA A 334 6.96 -10.47 -7.53
N LYS A 335 7.08 -9.28 -8.13
CA LYS A 335 8.09 -8.28 -7.78
C LYS A 335 7.88 -7.72 -6.37
N THR A 336 6.64 -7.70 -5.86
CA THR A 336 6.35 -7.37 -4.46
C THR A 336 6.97 -8.41 -3.52
N ILE A 337 6.73 -9.70 -3.74
CA ILE A 337 7.24 -10.77 -2.87
C ILE A 337 8.77 -10.83 -2.92
N THR A 338 9.36 -10.79 -4.12
CA THR A 338 10.83 -10.78 -4.30
C THR A 338 11.47 -9.58 -3.58
N ARG A 339 10.94 -8.36 -3.73
CA ARG A 339 11.51 -7.17 -3.08
C ARG A 339 11.50 -7.24 -1.54
N LEU A 340 10.57 -7.96 -0.90
CA LEU A 340 10.58 -8.14 0.56
C LEU A 340 11.76 -9.01 1.02
N ILE A 341 12.21 -9.94 0.17
CA ILE A 341 13.34 -10.85 0.43
C ILE A 341 14.65 -10.11 0.12
N ASP A 342 14.72 -9.44 -1.04
CA ASP A 342 15.92 -8.70 -1.51
C ASP A 342 16.33 -7.53 -0.60
N MET A 343 15.47 -7.07 0.32
CA MET A 343 15.84 -6.08 1.34
C MET A 343 16.79 -6.63 2.41
N PHE A 344 16.98 -7.95 2.50
CA PHE A 344 17.80 -8.61 3.51
C PHE A 344 19.10 -9.19 2.93
N PRO A 345 20.19 -9.23 3.73
CA PRO A 345 21.42 -9.95 3.38
C PRO A 345 21.15 -11.40 2.93
N PRO A 346 21.91 -11.94 1.96
CA PRO A 346 21.68 -13.29 1.42
C PRO A 346 21.57 -14.40 2.46
N ASP A 347 22.33 -14.30 3.56
CA ASP A 347 22.34 -15.27 4.66
C ASP A 347 20.99 -15.29 5.41
N ASP A 348 20.35 -14.13 5.59
CA ASP A 348 19.05 -13.99 6.25
C ASP A 348 17.87 -14.41 5.35
N GLN A 349 18.04 -14.35 4.03
CA GLN A 349 16.93 -14.53 3.07
C GLN A 349 16.23 -15.88 3.19
N ALA A 350 16.94 -16.95 3.59
CA ALA A 350 16.33 -18.25 3.83
C ALA A 350 15.30 -18.21 4.98
N GLN A 351 15.60 -17.50 6.07
CA GLN A 351 14.70 -17.29 7.19
C GLN A 351 13.56 -16.34 6.82
N VAL A 352 13.86 -15.25 6.10
CA VAL A 352 12.85 -14.29 5.61
C VAL A 352 11.83 -14.99 4.70
N ARG A 353 12.26 -15.89 3.80
CA ARG A 353 11.35 -16.71 2.99
C ARG A 353 10.49 -17.65 3.83
N ALA A 354 10.99 -18.18 4.95
CA ALA A 354 10.20 -19.01 5.86
C ALA A 354 9.11 -18.18 6.58
N THR A 355 9.47 -17.08 7.24
CA THR A 355 8.51 -16.17 7.91
C THR A 355 7.50 -15.59 6.91
N LEU A 356 7.95 -15.10 5.75
CA LEU A 356 7.06 -14.54 4.71
C LEU A 356 6.07 -15.58 4.18
N ALA A 357 6.48 -16.85 4.06
CA ALA A 357 5.58 -17.94 3.67
C ALA A 357 4.53 -18.29 4.75
N GLY A 358 4.79 -18.02 6.03
CA GLY A 358 3.77 -18.12 7.08
C GLY A 358 2.86 -16.89 7.15
N ALA A 359 3.47 -15.71 7.07
CA ALA A 359 2.79 -14.42 7.26
C ALA A 359 1.91 -14.01 6.09
N LEU A 360 2.34 -14.19 4.83
CA LEU A 360 1.70 -13.58 3.67
C LEU A 360 0.31 -14.14 3.36
N LYS A 361 -0.71 -13.28 3.45
CA LYS A 361 -2.12 -13.62 3.21
C LYS A 361 -2.66 -13.07 1.88
N ILE A 362 -2.30 -11.84 1.50
CA ILE A 362 -2.71 -11.21 0.23
C ILE A 362 -1.60 -10.31 -0.33
N VAL A 363 -1.42 -10.30 -1.66
CA VAL A 363 -0.84 -9.16 -2.39
C VAL A 363 -1.83 -8.73 -3.46
N VAL A 364 -2.17 -7.45 -3.53
CA VAL A 364 -2.91 -6.85 -4.65
C VAL A 364 -2.00 -5.88 -5.40
N SER A 365 -1.73 -6.16 -6.66
CA SER A 365 -0.94 -5.29 -7.55
C SER A 365 -1.86 -4.58 -8.53
N GLN A 366 -2.03 -3.28 -8.35
CA GLN A 366 -3.05 -2.48 -9.04
C GLN A 366 -2.45 -1.51 -10.07
N ARG A 367 -3.20 -1.30 -11.16
CA ARG A 367 -2.87 -0.40 -12.27
C ARG A 367 -4.09 0.45 -12.57
N LEU A 368 -3.94 1.78 -12.52
CA LEU A 368 -4.98 2.68 -13.00
C LEU A 368 -4.84 2.80 -14.51
N VAL A 369 -5.93 2.55 -15.22
CA VAL A 369 -6.00 2.53 -16.70
C VAL A 369 -7.04 3.54 -17.19
N PRO A 370 -6.80 4.25 -18.33
CA PRO A 370 -7.77 5.18 -18.90
C PRO A 370 -9.09 4.50 -19.27
N ARG A 371 -10.21 5.10 -18.90
CA ARG A 371 -11.53 4.64 -19.37
C ARG A 371 -11.79 4.99 -20.83
N ALA A 372 -12.61 4.17 -21.47
CA ALA A 372 -13.09 4.42 -22.84
C ALA A 372 -13.91 5.73 -22.97
N ASP A 373 -14.48 6.24 -21.88
CA ASP A 373 -15.19 7.54 -21.85
C ASP A 373 -14.26 8.76 -21.72
N GLY A 374 -12.96 8.55 -21.43
CA GLY A 374 -11.96 9.60 -21.20
C GLY A 374 -12.17 10.45 -19.94
N ARG A 375 -13.12 10.11 -19.06
CA ARG A 375 -13.54 10.97 -17.91
C ARG A 375 -12.90 10.58 -16.59
N ALA A 376 -12.46 9.34 -16.45
CA ALA A 376 -11.94 8.78 -15.20
C ALA A 376 -10.94 7.65 -15.47
N LEU A 377 -10.30 7.17 -14.39
CA LEU A 377 -9.48 5.96 -14.41
C LEU A 377 -10.26 4.78 -13.82
N ALA A 378 -10.03 3.58 -14.35
CA ALA A 378 -10.48 2.31 -13.76
C ALA A 378 -9.29 1.58 -13.12
N ALA A 379 -9.52 0.82 -12.06
CA ALA A 379 -8.49 -0.01 -11.44
C ALA A 379 -8.51 -1.42 -12.04
N ALA A 380 -7.44 -1.81 -12.72
CA ALA A 380 -7.14 -3.21 -13.01
C ALA A 380 -6.26 -3.77 -11.88
N ALA A 381 -6.52 -5.01 -11.43
CA ALA A 381 -5.84 -5.59 -10.28
C ALA A 381 -5.44 -7.06 -10.51
N GLU A 382 -4.16 -7.35 -10.31
CA GLU A 382 -3.68 -8.69 -9.98
C GLU A 382 -3.91 -8.95 -8.48
N LEU A 383 -4.42 -10.13 -8.13
CA LEU A 383 -4.62 -10.56 -6.76
C LEU A 383 -3.94 -11.92 -6.52
N ILE A 384 -2.98 -11.94 -5.61
CA ILE A 384 -2.31 -13.13 -5.11
C ILE A 384 -2.85 -13.42 -3.71
N THR A 385 -3.32 -14.65 -3.49
CA THR A 385 -3.81 -15.14 -2.19
C THR A 385 -2.80 -16.11 -1.56
N GLY A 386 -2.54 -15.98 -0.26
CA GLY A 386 -1.73 -16.93 0.50
C GLY A 386 -2.32 -18.33 0.49
N ASN A 387 -1.57 -19.31 -0.01
CA ASN A 387 -1.96 -20.70 -0.06
C ASN A 387 -0.72 -21.62 -0.03
N VAL A 388 -0.90 -22.91 0.28
CA VAL A 388 0.19 -23.88 0.41
C VAL A 388 1.11 -23.93 -0.84
N PRO A 389 0.60 -23.94 -2.09
CA PRO A 389 1.45 -23.82 -3.28
C PRO A 389 2.33 -22.56 -3.30
N LEU A 390 1.77 -21.38 -3.05
CA LEU A 390 2.53 -20.11 -3.00
C LEU A 390 3.60 -20.15 -1.91
N TRP A 391 3.23 -20.64 -0.72
CA TRP A 391 4.13 -20.74 0.42
C TRP A 391 5.30 -21.71 0.16
N SER A 392 5.09 -22.76 -0.65
CA SER A 392 6.20 -23.59 -1.12
C SER A 392 7.07 -22.86 -2.15
N LEU A 393 6.48 -22.14 -3.12
CA LEU A 393 7.27 -21.36 -4.09
C LEU A 393 8.10 -20.26 -3.42
N ILE A 394 7.63 -19.69 -2.31
CA ILE A 394 8.40 -18.74 -1.49
C ILE A 394 9.56 -19.47 -0.78
N ARG A 395 9.30 -20.53 0.02
CA ARG A 395 10.36 -21.22 0.78
C ARG A 395 11.45 -21.80 -0.12
N ASP A 396 11.04 -22.46 -1.20
CA ASP A 396 11.92 -23.18 -2.12
C ASP A 396 12.70 -22.26 -3.08
N ASP A 397 12.50 -20.94 -3.01
CA ASP A 397 13.04 -19.94 -3.94
C ASP A 397 12.66 -20.16 -5.42
N LYS A 398 11.39 -20.51 -5.65
CA LYS A 398 10.82 -20.85 -6.97
C LYS A 398 9.79 -19.81 -7.45
N LEU A 399 9.93 -18.55 -7.04
CA LEU A 399 9.00 -17.46 -7.39
C LEU A 399 8.87 -17.21 -8.90
N PHE A 400 9.86 -17.61 -9.71
CA PHE A 400 9.76 -17.61 -11.17
C PHE A 400 8.61 -18.50 -11.72
N GLN A 401 8.10 -19.45 -10.92
CA GLN A 401 6.96 -20.30 -11.28
C GLN A 401 5.59 -19.70 -10.91
N LEU A 402 5.58 -18.53 -10.25
CA LEU A 402 4.35 -17.86 -9.80
C LEU A 402 3.36 -17.54 -10.94
N PRO A 403 3.76 -17.15 -12.18
CA PRO A 403 2.82 -17.00 -13.29
C PRO A 403 2.02 -18.27 -13.60
N SER A 404 2.67 -19.44 -13.52
CA SER A 404 2.05 -20.75 -13.71
C SER A 404 1.09 -21.13 -12.56
N LEU A 405 1.37 -20.67 -11.34
CA LEU A 405 0.44 -20.81 -10.21
C LEU A 405 -0.77 -19.88 -10.39
N LEU A 406 -0.53 -18.61 -10.73
CA LEU A 406 -1.55 -17.60 -11.00
C LEU A 406 -2.53 -18.03 -12.10
N GLN A 407 -2.03 -18.61 -13.20
CA GLN A 407 -2.85 -19.13 -14.30
C GLN A 407 -3.85 -20.22 -13.87
N ARG A 408 -3.49 -21.04 -12.87
CA ARG A 408 -4.37 -22.07 -12.28
C ARG A 408 -5.01 -21.62 -10.95
N GLY A 409 -4.75 -20.38 -10.54
CA GLY A 409 -5.00 -19.89 -9.18
C GLY A 409 -6.43 -19.46 -8.87
N ARG A 410 -7.32 -19.43 -9.88
CA ARG A 410 -8.73 -18.99 -9.73
C ARG A 410 -9.47 -19.71 -8.60
N ALA A 411 -9.19 -21.01 -8.41
CA ALA A 411 -9.77 -21.82 -7.33
C ALA A 411 -9.37 -21.36 -5.91
N PHE A 412 -8.22 -20.70 -5.75
CA PHE A 412 -7.77 -20.09 -4.49
C PHE A 412 -8.25 -18.64 -4.34
N GLY A 413 -8.93 -18.07 -5.34
CA GLY A 413 -9.29 -16.66 -5.40
C GLY A 413 -8.18 -15.76 -5.95
N MET A 414 -7.18 -16.32 -6.66
CA MET A 414 -6.20 -15.50 -7.40
C MET A 414 -6.80 -14.94 -8.69
N ILE A 415 -6.36 -13.75 -9.07
CA ILE A 415 -6.79 -13.02 -10.28
C ILE A 415 -5.53 -12.51 -10.98
N ARG A 416 -5.37 -12.80 -12.28
CA ARG A 416 -4.27 -12.22 -13.09
C ARG A 416 -4.67 -10.83 -13.59
N ILE A 417 -3.68 -9.98 -13.85
CA ILE A 417 -3.94 -8.67 -14.46
C ILE A 417 -4.67 -8.80 -15.81
N GLU A 418 -4.38 -9.83 -16.62
CA GLU A 418 -5.08 -10.12 -17.87
C GLU A 418 -6.57 -10.45 -17.67
N GLU A 419 -6.95 -11.16 -16.60
CA GLU A 419 -8.36 -11.48 -16.32
C GLU A 419 -9.12 -10.21 -15.92
N SER A 420 -8.50 -9.36 -15.09
CA SER A 420 -9.05 -8.07 -14.66
C SER A 420 -9.23 -7.11 -15.85
N LEU A 421 -8.21 -6.97 -16.69
CA LEU A 421 -8.25 -6.16 -17.91
C LEU A 421 -9.30 -6.68 -18.91
N ALA A 422 -9.33 -7.98 -19.20
CA ALA A 422 -10.33 -8.57 -20.10
C ALA A 422 -11.77 -8.40 -19.59
N ALA A 423 -11.97 -8.44 -18.27
CA ALA A 423 -13.29 -8.21 -17.67
C ALA A 423 -13.69 -6.72 -17.66
N LEU A 424 -12.75 -5.77 -17.52
CA LEU A 424 -13.00 -4.34 -17.75
C LEU A 424 -13.36 -4.03 -19.21
N VAL A 425 -12.75 -4.72 -20.18
CA VAL A 425 -13.11 -4.63 -21.61
C VAL A 425 -14.53 -5.16 -21.83
N ARG A 426 -14.86 -6.36 -21.32
CA ARG A 426 -16.22 -6.92 -21.39
C ARG A 426 -17.29 -6.03 -20.76
N ALA A 427 -16.95 -5.30 -19.70
CA ALA A 427 -17.83 -4.32 -19.07
C ALA A 427 -17.96 -2.98 -19.84
N GLY A 428 -17.22 -2.80 -20.94
CA GLY A 428 -17.20 -1.55 -21.72
C GLY A 428 -16.50 -0.39 -21.00
N VAL A 429 -15.73 -0.65 -19.95
CA VAL A 429 -15.10 0.39 -19.10
C VAL A 429 -13.80 0.90 -19.72
N ILE A 430 -13.06 0.03 -20.40
CA ILE A 430 -11.83 0.34 -21.15
C ILE A 430 -11.91 -0.24 -22.57
N SER A 431 -11.15 0.32 -23.51
CA SER A 431 -11.00 -0.30 -24.84
C SER A 431 -10.04 -1.48 -24.81
N GLU A 432 -10.17 -2.40 -25.76
CA GLU A 432 -9.23 -3.53 -25.89
C GLU A 432 -7.79 -3.05 -26.11
N GLU A 433 -7.62 -1.95 -26.86
CA GLU A 433 -6.30 -1.35 -27.11
C GLU A 433 -5.65 -0.81 -25.82
N VAL A 434 -6.42 -0.15 -24.94
CA VAL A 434 -5.92 0.23 -23.60
C VAL A 434 -5.58 -1.01 -22.77
N ALA A 435 -6.36 -2.09 -22.87
CA ALA A 435 -6.06 -3.33 -22.16
C ALA A 435 -4.74 -3.97 -22.64
N ARG A 436 -4.50 -4.04 -23.95
CA ARG A 436 -3.25 -4.57 -24.54
C ARG A 436 -2.03 -3.78 -24.08
N GLN A 437 -2.15 -2.46 -23.97
CA GLN A 437 -1.07 -1.56 -23.53
C GLN A 437 -0.70 -1.70 -22.04
N HIS A 438 -1.53 -2.36 -21.22
CA HIS A 438 -1.35 -2.45 -19.77
C HIS A 438 -1.29 -3.89 -19.21
N ALA A 439 -1.41 -4.91 -20.06
CA ALA A 439 -1.20 -6.32 -19.70
C ALA A 439 0.30 -6.66 -19.58
N ASP A 440 0.63 -7.68 -18.78
CA ASP A 440 2.00 -8.23 -18.75
C ASP A 440 2.17 -9.32 -19.81
N ASP A 441 1.10 -10.04 -20.13
CA ASP A 441 1.04 -11.05 -21.20
C ASP A 441 -0.09 -10.73 -22.23
N PRO A 442 0.24 -10.14 -23.39
CA PRO A 442 -0.73 -9.89 -24.45
C PRO A 442 -1.41 -11.15 -25.03
N GLN A 443 -0.74 -12.31 -25.01
CA GLN A 443 -1.34 -13.58 -25.46
C GLN A 443 -2.32 -14.11 -24.41
N GLY A 444 -1.94 -14.03 -23.14
CA GLY A 444 -2.78 -14.32 -21.98
C GLY A 444 -3.99 -13.38 -21.84
N LEU A 445 -3.89 -12.14 -22.33
CA LEU A 445 -5.01 -11.21 -22.49
C LEU A 445 -5.93 -11.66 -23.63
N ALA A 446 -5.39 -11.97 -24.82
CA ALA A 446 -6.20 -12.49 -25.93
C ALA A 446 -6.95 -13.77 -25.54
N ALA A 447 -6.31 -14.70 -24.83
CA ALA A 447 -6.93 -15.91 -24.27
C ALA A 447 -7.89 -15.64 -23.08
N ALA A 448 -7.84 -14.47 -22.46
CA ALA A 448 -8.81 -14.02 -21.46
C ALA A 448 -10.00 -13.30 -22.09
N LEU A 449 -9.83 -12.62 -23.24
CA LEU A 449 -10.89 -11.98 -24.03
C LEU A 449 -11.68 -13.00 -24.86
N ALA A 450 -11.00 -13.96 -25.50
CA ALA A 450 -11.62 -14.97 -26.37
C ALA A 450 -12.40 -16.05 -25.61
N ARG A 451 -12.23 -16.16 -24.28
CA ARG A 451 -13.11 -16.97 -23.44
C ARG A 451 -14.51 -16.32 -23.41
N PRO A 452 -15.58 -17.06 -23.74
CA PRO A 452 -16.93 -16.59 -23.44
C PRO A 452 -17.04 -16.35 -21.92
N ALA A 453 -17.92 -15.42 -21.52
CA ALA A 453 -18.21 -15.25 -20.10
C ALA A 453 -18.85 -16.55 -19.58
N ASP A 454 -18.24 -17.16 -18.55
CA ASP A 454 -18.82 -18.31 -17.87
C ASP A 454 -20.26 -17.97 -17.44
N ALA A 455 -21.20 -18.86 -17.74
CA ALA A 455 -22.62 -18.51 -17.81
C ALA A 455 -23.32 -18.39 -16.44
N PRO A 456 -24.42 -17.63 -16.41
CA PRO A 456 -24.41 -16.19 -16.59
C PRO A 456 -23.72 -15.51 -15.40
N ALA A 457 -22.96 -14.46 -15.63
CA ALA A 457 -22.62 -13.55 -14.54
C ALA A 457 -23.92 -12.92 -14.00
N GLU A 458 -24.07 -12.88 -12.67
CA GLU A 458 -24.97 -11.90 -12.03
C GLU A 458 -24.65 -10.51 -12.62
N PRO A 459 -25.67 -9.66 -12.88
CA PRO A 459 -25.51 -8.47 -13.71
C PRO A 459 -24.36 -7.61 -13.22
N VAL A 460 -23.28 -7.56 -14.03
CA VAL A 460 -21.93 -7.05 -13.72
C VAL A 460 -21.97 -6.06 -12.55
N PRO A 461 -21.57 -6.49 -11.33
CA PRO A 461 -22.02 -5.85 -10.10
C PRO A 461 -21.60 -4.38 -10.09
N SER A 462 -22.44 -3.52 -9.48
CA SER A 462 -22.37 -2.05 -9.56
C SER A 462 -20.95 -1.51 -9.38
N SER A 463 -20.21 -2.08 -8.45
CA SER A 463 -18.78 -1.95 -8.20
C SER A 463 -17.91 -1.86 -9.45
N TRP A 464 -18.09 -2.71 -10.44
CA TRP A 464 -17.29 -2.74 -11.66
C TRP A 464 -17.53 -1.53 -12.58
N ARG A 465 -18.63 -0.79 -12.38
CA ARG A 465 -18.86 0.54 -12.98
C ARG A 465 -18.26 1.67 -12.13
N GLY A 466 -17.91 1.38 -10.88
CA GLY A 466 -17.10 2.21 -9.99
C GLY A 466 -15.69 2.45 -10.54
N GLY A 467 -15.09 3.54 -10.10
CA GLY A 467 -13.75 3.97 -10.51
C GLY A 467 -13.44 5.34 -9.93
N LEU A 468 -12.18 5.76 -10.05
CA LEU A 468 -11.75 7.09 -9.64
C LEU A 468 -12.23 8.15 -10.64
N ARG A 469 -13.52 8.49 -10.55
CA ARG A 469 -13.99 9.85 -10.85
C ARG A 469 -13.25 10.84 -9.95
N SER A 470 -13.28 12.11 -10.33
CA SER A 470 -13.08 13.18 -9.33
C SER A 470 -14.14 12.98 -8.23
N PHE A 471 -13.72 12.64 -7.01
CA PHE A 471 -14.65 12.39 -5.87
C PHE A 471 -15.50 13.61 -5.51
N PHE A 472 -15.12 14.77 -6.04
CA PHE A 472 -15.77 16.07 -5.92
C PHE A 472 -16.95 16.26 -6.88
N ASP A 473 -17.17 15.37 -7.87
CA ASP A 473 -18.30 15.40 -8.83
C ASP A 473 -19.62 14.88 -8.21
N LYS A 474 -20.00 15.42 -7.04
CA LYS A 474 -21.30 15.25 -6.39
C LYS A 474 -22.13 16.52 -6.57
N GLY A 475 -22.51 16.84 -7.82
CA GLY A 475 -23.06 18.18 -8.13
C GLY A 475 -24.03 18.33 -9.30
N ARG A 476 -24.50 17.24 -9.94
CA ARG A 476 -25.58 17.30 -10.94
C ARG A 476 -26.53 16.10 -10.86
N SER A 477 -27.72 16.38 -10.34
CA SER A 477 -28.98 15.73 -10.74
C SER A 477 -29.41 16.27 -12.10
#